data_AF-A0A4R5AR49-F1
#
_entry.id   AF-A0A4R5AR49-F1
#
_cell.length_a   1.000
_cell.length_b   1.000
_cell.length_c   1.000
_cell.angle_alpha   90.00
_cell.angle_beta   90.00
_cell.angle_gamma   90.00
#
_symmetry.space_group_name_H-M   'P 1'
#
loop_
_entity.id
_entity.type
_entity.pdbx_description
1 polymer ?
#
loop_
_entity_poly.entity_id
_entity_poly.type
_entity_poly.pdbx_seq_one_letter_code
_entity_poly.pdbx_strand_id
1 'polypeptide(L)'
;MAASWGGHSGYLRGEIERRLRTCVRRMCGTVEELRKASGNNRANSVDDLTVWQIQQVFAKPDRWACLMWQLPQDNFVAKLDAVRKIRNEVAHFRPDPLTGTQLQRLEVFAGLVKNFVP
;
A
#
# COMPACT_ATOMS: atom_id res chain seq x y z
N MET A 1 -7.83 -28.51 16.00
CA MET A 1 -7.27 -27.94 14.77
C MET A 1 -7.41 -26.43 14.84
N ALA A 2 -6.38 -25.73 15.31
CA ALA A 2 -6.44 -24.30 15.59
C ALA A 2 -6.18 -23.48 14.31
N ALA A 3 -7.06 -22.50 14.09
CA ALA A 3 -7.08 -21.53 13.02
C ALA A 3 -5.75 -20.75 12.87
N SER A 4 -4.99 -21.02 11.80
CA SER A 4 -3.82 -20.22 11.37
C SER A 4 -4.21 -19.07 10.42
N TRP A 5 -5.35 -18.40 10.67
CA TRP A 5 -5.90 -17.41 9.74
C TRP A 5 -5.34 -15.99 9.90
N GLY A 6 -4.51 -15.74 10.93
CA GLY A 6 -3.84 -14.46 11.15
C GLY A 6 -2.46 -14.32 10.47
N GLY A 7 -1.75 -15.44 10.24
CA GLY A 7 -0.37 -15.42 9.76
C GLY A 7 -0.21 -14.97 8.32
N HIS A 8 -0.96 -15.59 7.39
CA HIS A 8 -0.86 -15.32 5.95
C HIS A 8 -1.36 -13.91 5.59
N SER A 9 -2.52 -13.51 6.12
CA SER A 9 -3.08 -12.17 5.89
C SER A 9 -2.27 -11.06 6.57
N GLY A 10 -1.69 -11.33 7.74
CA GLY A 10 -0.69 -10.47 8.38
C GLY A 10 0.55 -10.28 7.50
N TYR A 11 1.11 -11.38 7.00
CA TYR A 11 2.26 -11.38 6.10
C TYR A 11 2.00 -10.57 4.82
N LEU A 12 0.89 -10.84 4.13
CA LEU A 12 0.55 -10.14 2.88
C LEU A 12 0.45 -8.62 3.08
N ARG A 13 -0.19 -8.16 4.16
CA ARG A 13 -0.31 -6.73 4.46
C ARG A 13 1.05 -6.07 4.71
N GLY A 14 1.87 -6.67 5.58
CA GLY A 14 3.21 -6.16 5.88
C GLY A 14 4.09 -6.10 4.63
N GLU A 15 3.99 -7.12 3.79
CA GLU A 15 4.77 -7.21 2.57
C GLU A 15 4.33 -6.21 1.49
N ILE A 16 3.01 -5.99 1.35
CA ILE A 16 2.47 -4.91 0.52
C ILE A 16 2.99 -3.56 1.00
N GLU A 17 2.85 -3.25 2.29
CA GLU A 17 3.27 -1.95 2.85
C GLU A 17 4.76 -1.71 2.64
N ARG A 18 5.61 -2.71 2.90
CA ARG A 18 7.05 -2.63 2.68
C ARG A 18 7.37 -2.26 1.23
N ARG A 19 6.74 -2.93 0.25
CA ARG A 19 6.99 -2.65 -1.17
C ARG A 19 6.45 -1.29 -1.60
N LEU A 20 5.29 -0.88 -1.10
CA LEU A 20 4.75 0.45 -1.38
C LEU A 20 5.69 1.55 -0.86
N ARG A 21 6.26 1.37 0.35
CA ARG A 21 7.26 2.31 0.88
C ARG A 21 8.52 2.36 0.01
N THR A 22 8.99 1.22 -0.52
CA THR A 22 10.08 1.20 -1.51
C THR A 22 9.74 2.00 -2.77
N CYS A 23 8.51 1.90 -3.27
CA CYS A 23 8.07 2.72 -4.41
C CYS A 23 8.13 4.21 -4.06
N VAL A 24 7.57 4.60 -2.91
CA VAL A 24 7.55 6.01 -2.48
C VAL A 24 8.97 6.57 -2.33
N ARG A 25 9.93 5.78 -1.82
CA ARG A 25 11.35 6.19 -1.79
C ARG A 25 11.93 6.46 -3.18
N ARG A 26 11.46 5.77 -4.23
CA ARG A 26 11.88 6.01 -5.62
C ARG A 26 11.17 7.22 -6.23
N MET A 27 9.92 7.49 -5.82
CA MET A 27 9.09 8.59 -6.34
C MET A 27 9.43 9.95 -5.72
N CYS A 28 9.99 9.96 -4.52
CA CYS A 28 10.34 11.17 -3.77
C CYS A 28 11.83 11.11 -3.43
N GLY A 29 12.63 11.96 -4.08
CA GLY A 29 14.07 12.04 -3.86
C GLY A 29 14.43 12.86 -2.61
N THR A 30 13.53 13.72 -2.13
CA THR A 30 13.73 14.52 -0.92
C THR A 30 12.58 14.41 0.08
N VAL A 31 12.85 14.83 1.32
CA VAL A 31 11.84 14.89 2.40
C VAL A 31 10.76 15.93 2.05
N GLU A 32 11.13 17.05 1.43
CA GLU A 32 10.19 18.09 1.02
C GLU A 32 9.20 17.56 -0.02
N GLU A 33 9.68 16.80 -1.01
CA GLU A 33 8.83 16.14 -2.00
C GLU A 33 7.88 15.13 -1.34
N LEU A 34 8.41 14.34 -0.40
CA LEU A 34 7.62 13.38 0.37
C LEU A 34 6.50 14.07 1.15
N ARG A 35 6.81 15.13 1.89
CA ARG A 35 5.85 15.92 2.67
C ARG A 35 4.77 16.53 1.76
N LYS A 36 5.19 17.14 0.64
CA LYS A 36 4.28 17.74 -0.33
C LYS A 36 3.35 16.72 -0.99
N ALA A 37 3.88 15.58 -1.42
CA ALA A 37 3.12 14.56 -2.12
C ALA A 37 2.15 13.81 -1.19
N SER A 38 2.59 13.54 0.05
CA SER A 38 1.78 12.82 1.05
C SER A 38 0.81 13.71 1.82
N GLY A 39 1.04 15.02 1.85
CA GLY A 39 0.33 15.97 2.71
C GLY A 39 0.74 15.89 4.19
N ASN A 40 1.77 15.13 4.54
CA ASN A 40 2.27 15.02 5.90
C ASN A 40 3.49 15.94 6.12
N ASN A 41 3.27 17.18 6.58
CA ASN A 41 4.34 18.14 6.83
C ASN A 41 5.33 17.74 7.93
N ARG A 42 5.04 16.69 8.71
CA ARG A 42 5.90 16.19 9.79
C ARG A 42 6.67 14.92 9.41
N ALA A 43 6.44 14.35 8.24
CA ALA A 43 7.16 13.15 7.80
C ALA A 43 8.65 13.48 7.60
N ASN A 44 9.53 12.67 8.16
CA ASN A 44 10.98 12.73 7.94
C ASN A 44 11.45 11.57 7.05
N SER A 45 10.65 10.51 6.96
CA SER A 45 10.90 9.34 6.12
C SER A 45 9.59 8.75 5.62
N VAL A 46 9.70 7.82 4.66
CA VAL A 46 8.52 7.09 4.20
C VAL A 46 7.86 6.30 5.31
N ASP A 47 8.59 5.91 6.37
CA ASP A 47 8.10 5.08 7.47
C ASP A 47 7.12 5.85 8.39
N ASP A 48 7.17 7.19 8.36
CA ASP A 48 6.22 8.07 9.06
C ASP A 48 4.85 8.14 8.37
N LEU A 49 4.72 7.59 7.16
CA LEU A 49 3.47 7.65 6.40
C LEU A 49 2.49 6.55 6.79
N THR A 50 1.22 6.93 6.89
CA THR A 50 0.09 6.00 6.89
C THR A 50 -0.14 5.43 5.49
N VAL A 51 -0.85 4.29 5.39
CA VAL A 51 -1.26 3.72 4.09
C VAL A 51 -2.08 4.72 3.25
N TRP A 52 -2.91 5.55 3.89
CA TRP A 52 -3.66 6.58 3.19
C TRP A 52 -2.73 7.64 2.58
N GLN A 53 -1.72 8.11 3.34
CA GLN A 53 -0.72 9.05 2.83
C GLN A 53 0.15 8.46 1.72
N ILE A 54 0.50 7.17 1.81
CA ILE A 54 1.15 6.44 0.72
C ILE A 54 0.28 6.48 -0.53
N GLN A 55 -1.02 6.16 -0.41
CA GLN A 55 -1.98 6.23 -1.52
C GLN A 55 -2.05 7.63 -2.12
N GLN A 56 -1.99 8.69 -1.31
CA GLN A 56 -1.95 10.07 -1.81
C GLN A 56 -0.73 10.32 -2.70
N VAL A 57 0.45 9.80 -2.34
CA VAL A 57 1.66 9.89 -3.19
C VAL A 57 1.45 9.18 -4.52
N PHE A 58 0.89 7.96 -4.52
CA PHE A 58 0.57 7.21 -5.73
C PHE A 58 -0.47 7.88 -6.63
N ALA A 59 -1.34 8.73 -6.06
CA ALA A 59 -2.34 9.49 -6.81
C ALA A 59 -1.77 10.78 -7.45
N LYS A 60 -0.50 11.13 -7.21
CA LYS A 60 0.15 12.28 -7.86
C LYS A 60 0.74 11.87 -9.22
N PRO A 61 0.25 12.40 -10.36
CA PRO A 61 0.72 11.98 -11.68
C PRO A 61 2.22 12.21 -11.90
N ASP A 62 2.78 13.31 -11.40
CA ASP A 62 4.21 13.62 -11.46
C ASP A 62 5.05 12.59 -10.70
N ARG A 63 4.57 12.14 -9.53
CA ARG A 63 5.25 11.09 -8.74
C ARG A 63 5.09 9.72 -9.36
N TRP A 64 3.90 9.40 -9.88
CA TRP A 64 3.62 8.14 -10.56
C TRP A 64 4.54 7.93 -11.77
N ALA A 65 4.78 8.99 -12.55
CA ALA A 65 5.65 8.94 -13.73
C ALA A 65 7.08 8.46 -13.41
N CYS A 66 7.60 8.73 -12.20
CA CYS A 66 8.91 8.26 -11.76
C CYS A 66 9.04 6.73 -11.71
N LEU A 67 7.93 6.00 -11.60
CA LEU A 67 7.94 4.53 -11.58
C LEU A 67 8.12 3.92 -12.97
N MET A 68 7.78 4.65 -14.04
CA MET A 68 7.83 4.19 -15.43
C MET A 68 7.09 2.86 -15.67
N TRP A 69 6.04 2.58 -14.91
CA TRP A 69 5.26 1.35 -15.07
C TRP A 69 4.31 1.47 -16.26
N GLN A 70 4.23 0.40 -17.06
CA GLN A 70 3.22 0.24 -18.12
C GLN A 70 1.86 -0.21 -17.52
N LEU A 71 1.41 0.47 -16.49
CA LEU A 71 0.16 0.21 -15.79
C LEU A 71 -0.60 1.54 -15.62
N PRO A 72 -1.92 1.60 -15.91
CA PRO A 72 -2.69 2.79 -15.64
C PRO A 72 -2.71 3.14 -14.14
N GLN A 73 -2.37 4.39 -13.82
CA GLN A 73 -2.31 4.90 -12.44
C GLN A 73 -3.61 4.66 -11.67
N ASP A 74 -4.73 5.04 -12.26
CA ASP A 74 -6.05 4.94 -11.61
C ASP A 74 -6.39 3.50 -11.23
N ASN A 75 -6.03 2.54 -12.09
CA ASN A 75 -6.22 1.11 -11.81
C ASN A 75 -5.40 0.66 -10.60
N PHE A 76 -4.17 1.16 -10.45
CA PHE A 76 -3.33 0.86 -9.30
C PHE A 76 -3.87 1.51 -8.02
N VAL A 77 -4.21 2.80 -8.07
CA VAL A 77 -4.73 3.56 -6.93
C VAL A 77 -6.06 2.96 -6.44
N ALA A 78 -6.93 2.52 -7.34
CA ALA A 78 -8.18 1.85 -6.98
C ALA A 78 -7.95 0.51 -6.25
N LYS A 79 -6.97 -0.29 -6.71
CA LYS A 79 -6.59 -1.55 -6.03
C LYS A 79 -5.96 -1.28 -4.65
N LEU A 80 -5.11 -0.25 -4.55
CA LEU A 80 -4.52 0.17 -3.28
C LEU A 80 -5.59 0.65 -2.30
N ASP A 81 -6.61 1.38 -2.76
CA ASP A 81 -7.72 1.81 -1.91
C ASP A 81 -8.52 0.62 -1.36
N ALA A 82 -8.71 -0.43 -2.16
CA ALA A 82 -9.34 -1.68 -1.68
C ALA A 82 -8.51 -2.34 -0.57
N VAL A 83 -7.18 -2.40 -0.70
CA VAL A 83 -6.28 -2.93 0.34
C VAL A 83 -6.34 -2.05 1.61
N ARG A 84 -6.32 -0.73 1.46
CA ARG A 84 -6.44 0.22 2.57
C ARG A 84 -7.73 0.01 3.36
N LYS A 85 -8.86 -0.20 2.68
CA LYS A 85 -10.16 -0.51 3.30
C LYS A 85 -10.11 -1.81 4.10
N ILE A 86 -9.54 -2.88 3.53
CA ILE A 86 -9.35 -4.16 4.23
C ILE A 86 -8.49 -3.98 5.50
N ARG A 87 -7.38 -3.22 5.41
CA ARG A 87 -6.53 -2.92 6.58
C ARG A 87 -7.31 -2.19 7.67
N ASN A 88 -8.11 -1.19 7.29
CA ASN A 88 -8.94 -0.43 8.23
C ASN A 88 -10.01 -1.32 8.89
N GLU A 89 -10.69 -2.18 8.14
CA GLU A 89 -11.71 -3.09 8.68
C GLU A 89 -11.15 -4.05 9.73
N VAL A 90 -9.94 -4.58 9.51
CA VAL A 90 -9.25 -5.41 10.52
C VAL A 90 -8.79 -4.59 11.72
N ALA A 91 -8.33 -3.35 11.51
CA ALA A 91 -7.93 -2.47 12.60
C ALA A 91 -9.13 -2.04 13.50
N HIS A 92 -10.34 -2.03 12.95
CA HIS A 92 -11.57 -1.69 13.68
C HIS A 92 -12.15 -2.84 14.54
N PHE A 93 -11.35 -3.83 14.95
CA PHE A 93 -11.75 -4.88 15.90
C PHE A 93 -13.04 -5.63 15.52
N ARG A 94 -13.24 -5.93 14.24
CA ARG A 94 -14.12 -7.07 13.88
C ARG A 94 -13.30 -8.35 14.09
N PRO A 95 -13.69 -9.25 15.01
CA PRO A 95 -12.97 -10.50 15.25
C PRO A 95 -13.14 -11.52 14.11
N ASP A 96 -13.92 -11.18 13.08
CA ASP A 96 -14.17 -12.07 11.95
C ASP A 96 -12.90 -12.22 11.08
N PRO A 97 -12.56 -13.44 10.65
CA PRO A 97 -11.52 -13.65 9.67
C PRO A 97 -11.86 -12.90 8.38
N LEU A 98 -10.81 -12.47 7.65
CA LEU A 98 -11.01 -11.89 6.31
C LEU A 98 -11.85 -12.84 5.46
N THR A 99 -12.81 -12.27 4.72
CA THR A 99 -13.56 -13.04 3.73
C THR A 99 -12.63 -13.53 2.64
N GLY A 100 -12.97 -14.64 1.98
CA GLY A 100 -12.18 -15.18 0.86
C GLY A 100 -11.91 -14.14 -0.24
N THR A 101 -12.90 -13.26 -0.51
CA THR A 101 -12.74 -12.14 -1.45
C THR A 101 -11.74 -11.10 -0.98
N GLN A 102 -11.71 -10.77 0.31
CA GLN A 102 -10.72 -9.83 0.86
C GLN A 102 -9.31 -10.41 0.79
N LEU A 103 -9.15 -11.69 1.14
CA LEU A 103 -7.86 -12.37 1.03
C LEU A 103 -7.37 -12.41 -0.42
N GLN A 104 -8.24 -12.78 -1.36
CA GLN A 104 -7.91 -12.78 -2.78
C GLN A 104 -7.47 -11.39 -3.28
N ARG A 105 -8.12 -10.31 -2.82
CA ARG A 105 -7.71 -8.94 -3.16
C ARG A 105 -6.30 -8.61 -2.64
N LEU A 106 -5.95 -9.05 -1.43
CA LEU A 106 -4.60 -8.89 -0.89
C LEU A 106 -3.59 -9.68 -1.71
N GLU A 107 -3.88 -10.93 -2.05
CA GLU A 107 -2.99 -11.80 -2.83
C GLU A 107 -2.73 -11.25 -4.25
N VAL A 108 -3.79 -10.85 -4.96
CA VAL A 108 -3.68 -10.25 -6.29
C VAL A 108 -2.86 -8.96 -6.24
N PHE A 109 -3.08 -8.10 -5.24
CA PHE A 109 -2.31 -6.87 -5.12
C PHE A 109 -0.87 -7.14 -4.72
N ALA A 110 -0.61 -8.04 -3.77
CA ALA A 110 0.75 -8.44 -3.39
C ALA A 110 1.53 -8.99 -4.59
N GLY A 111 0.91 -9.83 -5.42
CA GLY A 111 1.50 -10.32 -6.66
C GLY A 111 1.79 -9.21 -7.66
N LEU A 112 0.86 -8.25 -7.82
CA LEU A 112 1.06 -7.07 -8.66
C LEU A 112 2.30 -6.27 -8.20
N VAL A 113 2.37 -5.87 -6.93
CA VAL A 113 3.49 -5.05 -6.44
C VAL A 113 4.81 -5.83 -6.49
N LYS A 114 4.79 -7.15 -6.25
CA LYS A 114 5.97 -8.02 -6.38
C LYS A 114 6.55 -8.03 -7.79
N ASN A 115 5.71 -8.00 -8.83
CA ASN A 115 6.17 -7.98 -10.21
C ASN A 115 6.91 -6.69 -10.59
N PHE A 116 6.54 -5.56 -9.97
CA PHE A 116 7.15 -4.26 -10.25
C PHE A 116 8.29 -3.89 -9.29
N VAL A 117 8.27 -4.45 -8.09
CA VAL A 117 9.27 -4.24 -7.05
C VAL A 117 9.60 -5.59 -6.41
N PRO A 118 10.62 -6.30 -6.92
CA PRO A 118 11.01 -7.60 -6.39
C PRO A 118 11.41 -7.52 -4.90
#